data_AF-A0A7R9EVZ3-F1
#
_entry.id   AF-A0A7R9EVZ3-F1
#
_cell.length_a   1.000
_cell.length_b   1.000
_cell.length_c   1.000
_cell.angle_alpha   90.00
_cell.angle_beta   90.00
_cell.angle_gamma   90.00
#
_symmetry.space_group_name_H-M   'P 1'
#
loop_
_entity.id
_entity.type
_entity.pdbx_description
1 polymer ?
#
loop_
_entity_poly.entity_id
_entity_poly.type
_entity_poly.pdbx_seq_one_letter_code
_entity_poly.pdbx_strand_id
1 'polypeptide(L)'
;MLISGDKFKYTPAELQFYTSIASVVVQIPASLFLVDLSSVHKTTDSTLFLAFVLNGIFFHFQSITAYVLMDYISPVTHSVANTAKRAFLIWLSVLMFGNPVTLLSGMGTCVVILGVLAYNKAQEYDRLKLSKIARAASAREKSKKFL
;
A
#
# COMPACT_ATOMS: atom_id res chain seq x y z
N MET A 1 13.07 -1.47 8.22
CA MET A 1 11.65 -1.12 8.36
C MET A 1 11.54 0.35 8.77
N LEU A 2 11.05 1.23 7.90
CA LEU A 2 11.15 2.70 8.02
C LEU A 2 10.14 3.33 9.00
N ILE A 3 9.44 2.53 9.81
CA ILE A 3 8.44 2.99 10.78
C ILE A 3 8.79 2.59 12.23
N SER A 4 9.92 1.92 12.42
CA SER A 4 10.45 1.55 13.72
C SER A 4 11.80 2.25 13.85
N GLY A 5 11.86 3.29 14.67
CA GLY A 5 13.15 3.79 15.13
C GLY A 5 13.87 2.69 15.90
N ASP A 6 15.21 2.72 15.90
CA ASP A 6 16.12 1.67 16.43
C ASP A 6 15.85 1.23 17.88
N LYS A 7 14.89 1.85 18.57
CA LYS A 7 14.49 1.57 19.96
C LYS A 7 13.23 0.70 20.13
N PHE A 8 12.32 0.63 19.15
CA PHE A 8 11.07 -0.14 19.29
C PHE A 8 10.61 -0.78 17.97
N LYS A 9 10.82 -2.09 17.84
CA LYS A 9 10.47 -2.88 16.66
C LYS A 9 9.07 -3.47 16.81
N TYR A 10 8.07 -2.75 16.27
CA TYR A 10 6.71 -3.27 16.19
C TYR A 10 6.61 -4.32 15.09
N THR A 11 6.00 -5.45 15.43
CA THR A 11 5.63 -6.45 14.45
C THR A 11 4.46 -5.97 13.58
N PRO A 12 4.35 -6.46 12.33
CA PRO A 12 3.20 -6.22 11.45
C PRO A 12 1.83 -6.41 12.15
N ALA A 13 1.74 -7.40 13.03
CA ALA A 13 0.53 -7.71 13.79
C ALA A 13 0.23 -6.66 14.87
N GLU A 14 1.23 -6.20 15.60
CA GLU A 14 1.07 -5.13 16.60
C GLU A 14 0.63 -3.83 15.92
N LEU A 15 1.22 -3.49 14.77
CA LEU A 15 0.85 -2.29 14.02
C LEU A 15 -0.61 -2.35 13.52
N GLN A 16 -1.05 -3.50 13.04
CA GLN A 16 -2.45 -3.74 12.67
C GLN A 16 -3.37 -3.65 13.90
N PHE A 17 -2.96 -4.17 15.05
CA PHE A 17 -3.75 -4.13 16.27
C PHE A 17 -3.98 -2.68 16.75
N TYR A 18 -2.92 -1.87 16.84
CA TYR A 18 -3.03 -0.46 17.25
C TYR A 18 -3.90 0.36 16.29
N THR A 19 -3.72 0.18 14.98
CA THR A 19 -4.52 0.89 13.97
C THR A 19 -5.99 0.45 14.00
N SER A 20 -6.26 -0.83 14.30
CA SER A 20 -7.63 -1.34 14.45
C SER A 20 -8.32 -0.77 15.69
N ILE A 21 -7.64 -0.69 16.84
CA ILE A 21 -8.19 -0.05 18.05
C ILE A 21 -8.48 1.42 17.80
N ALA A 22 -7.53 2.16 17.24
CA ALA A 22 -7.71 3.57 16.92
C ALA A 22 -8.89 3.79 15.96
N SER A 23 -9.02 2.92 14.95
CA SER A 23 -10.16 2.93 14.03
C SER A 23 -11.48 2.76 14.78
N VAL A 24 -11.61 1.77 15.67
CA VAL A 24 -12.84 1.54 16.45
C VAL A 24 -13.22 2.75 17.29
N VAL A 25 -12.25 3.38 17.95
CA VAL A 25 -12.47 4.57 18.79
C VAL A 25 -12.99 5.76 17.97
N VAL A 26 -12.51 5.94 16.74
CA VAL A 26 -12.94 7.03 15.86
C VAL A 26 -14.24 6.70 15.12
N GLN A 27 -14.41 5.44 14.71
CA GLN A 27 -15.51 4.99 13.85
C GLN A 27 -16.84 4.88 14.62
N ILE A 28 -16.83 4.48 15.91
CA ILE A 28 -18.06 4.35 16.71
C ILE A 28 -18.77 5.70 16.88
N PRO A 29 -18.11 6.79 17.31
CA PRO A 29 -18.77 8.10 17.37
C PRO A 29 -19.22 8.57 15.99
N ALA A 30 -18.34 8.46 14.98
CA ALA A 30 -18.66 8.92 13.63
C ALA A 30 -19.89 8.19 13.05
N SER A 31 -20.04 6.88 13.29
CA SER A 31 -21.19 6.13 12.83
C SER A 31 -22.48 6.55 13.53
N LEU A 32 -22.45 6.80 14.84
CA LEU A 32 -23.64 7.27 15.58
C LEU A 32 -24.11 8.66 15.14
N PHE A 33 -23.19 9.55 14.73
CA PHE A 33 -23.54 10.89 14.26
C PHE A 33 -23.97 10.94 12.80
N LEU A 34 -23.37 10.12 11.92
CA LEU A 34 -23.57 10.20 10.47
C LEU A 34 -24.53 9.16 9.90
N VAL A 35 -24.75 8.04 10.62
CA VAL A 35 -25.56 6.93 10.14
C VAL A 35 -26.88 6.87 10.90
N ASP A 36 -27.98 6.94 10.18
CA ASP A 36 -29.31 6.74 10.76
C ASP A 36 -29.56 5.25 11.01
N LEU A 37 -29.57 4.85 12.29
CA LEU A 37 -29.80 3.48 12.74
C LEU A 37 -31.13 2.90 12.21
N SER A 38 -32.16 3.74 12.05
CA SER A 38 -33.47 3.29 11.57
C SER A 38 -33.44 2.85 10.10
N SER A 39 -32.56 3.44 9.31
CA SER A 39 -32.36 3.10 7.90
C SER A 39 -31.48 1.84 7.76
N VAL A 40 -30.49 1.65 8.64
CA VAL A 40 -29.60 0.48 8.60
C VAL A 40 -30.36 -0.82 8.88
N HIS A 41 -31.25 -0.84 9.88
CA HIS A 41 -31.98 -2.06 10.23
C HIS A 41 -32.89 -2.56 9.11
N LYS A 42 -33.44 -1.65 8.30
CA LYS A 42 -34.31 -2.01 7.17
C LYS A 42 -33.55 -2.53 5.94
N THR A 43 -32.28 -2.14 5.77
CA THR A 43 -31.47 -2.47 4.59
C THR A 43 -30.48 -3.63 4.86
N THR A 44 -30.28 -4.00 6.13
CA THR A 44 -29.33 -5.06 6.50
C THR A 44 -29.95 -6.44 6.27
N ASP A 45 -29.66 -7.01 5.10
CA ASP A 45 -29.95 -8.42 4.80
C ASP A 45 -28.80 -9.34 5.27
N SER A 46 -29.11 -10.63 5.48
CA SER A 46 -28.14 -11.67 5.86
C SER A 46 -27.00 -11.78 4.84
N THR A 47 -27.29 -11.60 3.55
CA THR A 47 -26.28 -11.61 2.47
C THR A 47 -25.29 -10.46 2.62
N LEU A 48 -25.81 -9.28 2.96
CA LEU A 48 -25.04 -8.04 3.09
C LEU A 48 -24.18 -8.08 4.37
N PHE A 49 -24.74 -8.63 5.45
CA PHE A 49 -23.98 -8.93 6.67
C PHE A 49 -22.81 -9.89 6.41
N LEU A 50 -23.07 -11.00 5.70
CA LEU A 50 -22.00 -11.95 5.32
C LEU A 50 -20.94 -11.29 4.43
N ALA A 51 -21.36 -10.45 3.47
CA ALA A 51 -20.45 -9.70 2.60
C ALA A 51 -19.54 -8.76 3.42
N PHE A 52 -20.07 -8.10 4.46
CA PHE A 52 -19.26 -7.27 5.36
C PHE A 52 -18.28 -8.08 6.20
N VAL A 53 -18.70 -9.23 6.73
CA VAL A 53 -17.81 -10.12 7.49
C VAL A 53 -16.66 -10.60 6.60
N LEU A 54 -16.98 -11.08 5.39
CA LEU A 54 -15.97 -11.49 4.41
C LEU A 54 -15.05 -10.32 4.05
N ASN A 55 -15.60 -9.13 3.77
CA ASN A 55 -14.81 -7.95 3.47
C ASN A 55 -13.81 -7.63 4.59
N GLY A 56 -14.25 -7.68 5.86
CA GLY A 56 -13.38 -7.48 7.02
C GLY A 56 -12.26 -8.51 7.11
N ILE A 57 -12.56 -9.79 6.87
CA ILE A 57 -11.55 -10.87 6.86
C ILE A 57 -10.52 -10.61 5.74
N PHE A 58 -10.96 -10.38 4.51
CA PHE A 58 -10.05 -10.10 3.39
C PHE A 58 -9.22 -8.83 3.60
N PHE A 59 -9.82 -7.79 4.19
CA PHE A 59 -9.11 -6.57 4.55
C PHE A 59 -8.01 -6.83 5.60
N HIS A 60 -8.29 -7.68 6.59
CA HIS A 60 -7.30 -8.08 7.59
C HIS A 60 -6.12 -8.82 6.95
N PHE A 61 -6.40 -9.81 6.09
CA PHE A 61 -5.36 -10.53 5.35
C PHE A 61 -4.54 -9.57 4.48
N GLN A 62 -5.19 -8.69 3.72
CA GLN A 62 -4.51 -7.70 2.90
C GLN A 62 -3.59 -6.82 3.73
N SER A 63 -4.04 -6.35 4.89
CA SER A 63 -3.28 -5.43 5.73
C SER A 63 -2.07 -6.11 6.37
N ILE A 64 -2.21 -7.36 6.82
CA ILE A 64 -1.07 -8.17 7.30
C ILE A 64 -0.06 -8.37 6.18
N THR A 65 -0.49 -8.80 4.98
CA THR A 65 0.42 -8.98 3.83
C THR A 65 1.14 -7.68 3.48
N ALA A 66 0.44 -6.54 3.51
CA ALA A 66 1.03 -5.23 3.25
C ALA A 66 2.11 -4.86 4.26
N TYR A 67 1.86 -5.06 5.55
CA TYR A 67 2.84 -4.76 6.60
C TYR A 67 4.05 -5.69 6.57
N VAL A 68 3.84 -6.98 6.28
CA VAL A 68 4.95 -7.92 6.04
C VAL A 68 5.75 -7.48 4.81
N LEU A 69 5.09 -7.07 3.74
CA LEU A 69 5.78 -6.61 2.53
C LEU A 69 6.61 -5.33 2.79
N MET A 70 6.08 -4.38 3.58
CA MET A 70 6.80 -3.17 4.03
C MET A 70 8.07 -3.46 4.84
N ASP A 71 8.21 -4.68 5.36
CA ASP A 71 9.43 -5.14 6.01
C ASP A 71 10.54 -5.45 4.99
N TYR A 72 10.16 -5.89 3.79
CA TYR A 72 11.07 -6.27 2.70
C TYR A 72 11.27 -5.18 1.64
N ILE A 73 10.32 -4.26 1.47
CA ILE A 73 10.38 -3.18 0.47
C ILE A 73 10.30 -1.80 1.11
N SER A 74 10.81 -0.79 0.41
CA SER A 74 10.70 0.59 0.89
C SER A 74 9.24 1.06 0.94
N PRO A 75 8.87 1.96 1.86
CA PRO A 75 7.51 2.52 1.93
C PRO A 75 7.09 3.23 0.64
N VAL A 76 8.06 3.78 -0.11
CA VAL A 76 7.82 4.40 -1.40
C VAL A 76 7.45 3.34 -2.45
N THR A 77 8.15 2.20 -2.50
CA THR A 77 7.83 1.09 -3.41
C THR A 77 6.43 0.57 -3.16
N HIS A 78 6.05 0.40 -1.89
CA HIS A 78 4.72 -0.07 -1.53
C HIS A 78 3.63 0.92 -1.94
N SER A 79 3.87 2.23 -1.80
CA SER A 79 2.92 3.27 -2.25
C SER A 79 2.69 3.20 -3.77
N VAL A 80 3.77 3.02 -4.55
CA VAL A 80 3.69 2.85 -6.01
C VAL A 80 2.95 1.57 -6.38
N ALA A 81 3.27 0.45 -5.74
CA ALA A 81 2.59 -0.83 -5.96
C ALA A 81 1.09 -0.76 -5.65
N ASN A 82 0.72 -0.09 -4.56
CA ASN A 82 -0.67 0.13 -4.19
C ASN A 82 -1.42 0.99 -5.21
N THR A 83 -0.77 2.01 -5.78
CA THR A 83 -1.34 2.83 -6.86
C THR A 83 -1.56 1.99 -8.12
N ALA A 84 -0.59 1.16 -8.50
CA ALA A 84 -0.72 0.25 -9.64
C ALA A 84 -1.84 -0.79 -9.43
N LYS A 85 -1.97 -1.36 -8.22
CA LYS A 85 -3.06 -2.28 -7.86
C LYS A 85 -4.43 -1.64 -8.09
N ARG A 86 -4.61 -0.38 -7.67
CA ARG A 86 -5.88 0.35 -7.90
C ARG A 86 -6.14 0.57 -9.38
N ALA A 87 -5.14 0.98 -10.15
CA ALA A 87 -5.29 1.17 -11.59
C ALA A 87 -5.69 -0.12 -12.31
N PHE A 88 -5.07 -1.24 -11.94
CA PHE A 88 -5.42 -2.57 -12.45
C PHE A 88 -6.87 -2.94 -12.16
N LEU A 89 -7.35 -2.71 -10.93
CA LEU A 89 -8.75 -2.98 -10.56
C LEU A 89 -9.75 -2.12 -11.34
N ILE A 90 -9.41 -0.86 -11.64
CA ILE A 90 -10.24 0.01 -12.50
C ILE A 90 -10.36 -0.60 -13.91
N TRP A 91 -9.24 -1.00 -14.51
CA TRP A 91 -9.24 -1.65 -15.82
C TRP A 91 -9.99 -2.97 -15.83
N LEU A 92 -9.79 -3.81 -14.81
CA LEU A 92 -10.51 -5.07 -14.67
C LEU A 92 -12.02 -4.84 -14.56
N SER A 93 -12.46 -3.83 -13.80
CA SER A 93 -13.86 -3.43 -13.72
C SER A 93 -14.40 -3.01 -15.09
N VAL A 94 -13.67 -2.17 -15.82
CA VAL A 94 -14.07 -1.73 -17.16
C VAL A 94 -14.19 -2.92 -18.13
N LEU A 95 -13.23 -3.84 -18.11
CA LEU A 95 -13.25 -5.04 -18.96
C LEU A 95 -14.38 -6.00 -18.60
N MET A 96 -14.62 -6.22 -17.30
CA MET A 96 -15.61 -7.18 -16.83
C MET A 96 -17.05 -6.66 -16.98
N PHE A 97 -17.29 -5.37 -16.75
CA PHE A 97 -18.60 -4.74 -16.89
C PHE A 97 -18.85 -4.14 -18.28
N GLY A 98 -17.85 -4.12 -19.16
CA GLY A 98 -17.96 -3.59 -20.53
C GLY A 98 -18.27 -2.09 -20.59
N ASN A 99 -17.97 -1.33 -19.53
CA ASN A 99 -18.26 0.09 -19.49
C ASN A 99 -17.41 0.87 -20.51
N PRO A 100 -17.96 1.90 -21.18
CA PRO A 100 -17.19 2.70 -22.13
C PRO A 100 -16.01 3.39 -21.40
N VAL A 101 -14.79 3.18 -21.93
CA VAL A 101 -13.58 3.82 -21.41
C VAL A 101 -13.72 5.34 -21.59
N THR A 102 -13.88 6.07 -20.50
CA THR A 102 -13.92 7.53 -20.55
C THR A 102 -12.52 8.10 -20.79
N LEU A 103 -12.43 9.31 -21.35
CA LEU A 103 -11.15 10.03 -21.53
C LEU A 103 -10.37 10.16 -20.20
N LEU A 104 -11.09 10.29 -19.09
CA LEU A 104 -10.50 10.36 -17.75
C LEU A 104 -9.82 9.04 -17.34
N SER A 105 -10.41 7.89 -17.67
CA SER A 105 -9.80 6.57 -17.45
C SER A 105 -8.52 6.41 -18.28
N GLY A 106 -8.53 6.89 -19.53
CA GLY A 106 -7.35 6.93 -20.40
C GLY A 106 -6.23 7.79 -19.81
N MET A 107 -6.54 9.03 -19.43
CA MET A 107 -5.59 9.94 -18.78
C MET A 107 -5.01 9.38 -17.48
N GLY A 108 -5.87 8.83 -16.61
CA GLY A 108 -5.44 8.21 -15.36
C GLY A 108 -4.46 7.05 -15.59
N THR A 109 -4.67 6.28 -16.65
CA THR A 109 -3.78 5.18 -17.04
C THR A 109 -2.41 5.69 -17.51
N CYS A 110 -2.39 6.74 -18.34
CA CYS A 110 -1.14 7.38 -18.74
C CYS A 110 -0.34 7.89 -17.53
N VAL A 111 -1.01 8.54 -16.57
CA VAL A 111 -0.37 9.02 -15.34
C VAL A 111 0.23 7.87 -14.52
N VAL A 112 -0.50 6.75 -14.37
CA VAL A 112 0.00 5.58 -13.65
C VAL A 112 1.21 4.97 -14.35
N ILE A 113 1.16 4.80 -15.67
CA ILE A 113 2.28 4.26 -16.46
C ILE A 113 3.51 5.18 -16.31
N LEU A 114 3.33 6.49 -16.46
CA LEU A 114 4.41 7.46 -16.29
C LEU A 114 4.99 7.43 -14.87
N GLY A 115 4.14 7.34 -13.84
CA GLY A 115 4.57 7.24 -12.44
C GLY A 115 5.40 5.99 -12.16
N VAL A 116 4.98 4.83 -12.66
CA VAL A 116 5.71 3.57 -12.50
C VAL A 116 7.04 3.59 -13.27
N LEU A 117 7.05 4.13 -14.49
CA LEU A 117 8.27 4.27 -15.29
C LEU A 117 9.28 5.22 -14.64
N ALA A 118 8.83 6.38 -14.17
CA ALA A 118 9.66 7.33 -13.45
C ALA A 118 10.23 6.73 -12.16
N TYR A 119 9.42 5.97 -11.41
CA TYR A 119 9.87 5.29 -10.21
C TYR A 119 10.93 4.22 -10.51
N ASN A 120 10.72 3.39 -11.53
CA ASN A 120 11.70 2.38 -11.95
C ASN A 120 13.04 3.03 -12.35
N LYS A 121 12.99 4.14 -13.09
CA LYS A 121 14.19 4.91 -13.48
C LYS A 121 14.91 5.53 -12.29
N ALA A 122 14.18 6.12 -11.35
CA ALA A 122 14.76 6.65 -10.12
C ALA A 122 15.44 5.54 -9.30
N GLN A 123 14.79 4.39 -9.15
CA GLN A 123 15.33 3.25 -8.42
C GLN A 123 16.58 2.65 -9.11
N GLU A 124 16.60 2.62 -10.45
CA GLU A 124 17.78 2.23 -11.23
C GLU A 124 18.95 3.20 -10.99
N TYR A 125 18.68 4.50 -11.03
CA TYR A 125 19.70 5.53 -10.79
C TYR A 125 20.31 5.42 -9.38
N ASP A 126 19.48 5.22 -8.35
CA ASP A 126 19.93 5.03 -6.97
C ASP A 126 20.80 3.78 -6.82
N ARG A 127 20.40 2.65 -7.43
CA ARG A 127 21.23 1.42 -7.45
C ARG A 127 22.58 1.64 -8.10
N LEU A 128 22.61 2.34 -9.24
CA LEU A 128 23.86 2.65 -9.95
C LEU A 128 24.77 3.55 -9.11
N LYS A 129 24.23 4.60 -8.48
CA LYS A 129 24.98 5.50 -7.61
C LYS A 129 25.58 4.76 -6.40
N LEU A 130 24.78 3.93 -5.74
CA LEU A 130 25.25 3.08 -4.63
C LEU A 130 26.37 2.12 -5.07
N SER A 131 26.23 1.49 -6.24
CA SER A 131 27.27 0.59 -6.76
C SER A 131 28.59 1.31 -7.06
N LYS A 132 28.55 2.55 -7.54
CA LYS A 132 29.74 3.37 -7.80
C LYS A 132 30.44 3.76 -6.49
N ILE A 133 29.66 4.17 -5.48
CA ILE A 133 30.19 4.51 -4.15
C ILE A 133 30.85 3.27 -3.51
N ALA A 134 30.19 2.10 -3.56
CA ALA A 134 30.74 0.87 -3.03
C ALA A 134 32.08 0.48 -3.72
N ARG A 135 32.14 0.56 -5.07
CA ARG A 135 33.38 0.30 -5.82
C ARG A 135 34.50 1.28 -5.45
N ALA A 136 34.18 2.56 -5.29
CA ALA A 136 35.15 3.58 -4.90
C ALA A 136 35.69 3.35 -3.48
N ALA A 137 34.83 2.92 -2.54
CA ALA A 137 35.23 2.55 -1.19
C ALA A 137 36.17 1.33 -1.19
N SER A 138 35.83 0.26 -1.91
CA SER A 138 36.68 -0.94 -2.02
C SER A 138 38.03 -0.66 -2.68
N ALA A 139 38.08 0.23 -3.69
CA ALA A 139 39.33 0.63 -4.33
C ALA A 139 40.24 1.42 -3.35
N ARG A 140 39.66 2.31 -2.54
CA ARG A 140 40.38 3.08 -1.52
C ARG A 140 40.91 2.20 -0.39
N GLU A 141 40.14 1.21 0.03
CA GLU A 141 40.55 0.23 1.06
C GLU A 141 41.69 -0.66 0.55
N LYS A 142 41.60 -1.12 -0.70
CA LYS A 142 42.68 -1.87 -1.35
C LYS A 142 43.96 -1.03 -1.36
N SER A 143 43.89 0.23 -1.81
CA SER A 143 45.04 1.14 -1.83
C SER A 143 45.69 1.39 -0.45
N LYS A 144 44.94 1.33 0.65
CA LYS A 144 45.48 1.48 2.01
C LYS A 144 46.17 0.23 2.55
N LYS A 145 45.87 -0.97 2.02
CA LYS A 145 46.50 -2.24 2.43
C LYS A 145 47.85 -2.50 1.74
N PHE A 146 48.15 -1.79 0.67
CA PHE A 146 49.41 -1.88 -0.09
C PHE A 146 50.42 -0.79 0.29
N LEU A 147 50.07 0.09 1.22
CA LEU A 147 50.95 1.08 1.87
C LEU A 147 51.19 0.64 3.32
#